data_AF-A0A9E2YHT2-F1
#
_entry.id   AF-A0A9E2YHT2-F1
#
_cell.length_a   1.000
_cell.length_b   1.000
_cell.length_c   1.000
_cell.angle_alpha   90.00
_cell.angle_beta   90.00
_cell.angle_gamma   90.00
#
_symmetry.space_group_name_H-M   'P 1'
#
loop_
_entity.id
_entity.type
_entity.pdbx_description
1 polymer ?
#
loop_
_entity_poly.entity_id
_entity_poly.type
_entity_poly.pdbx_seq_one_letter_code
_entity_poly.pdbx_strand_id
1 'polypeptide(L)'
;MTLTYEVPDNPADPEAAALELIVRVPTDVLGHESPGRETLQEFAGLLSAEGVFAGMSWHDAKHAAMAIMFDAINRDDAAEFLRWRADRVRVDADGKAWDDSGAMIRAFTAAAATLDLKMPAGGAR
;
A
#
# COMPACT_ATOMS: atom_id res chain seq x y z
N MET A 1 -0.71 10.75 -25.59
CA MET A 1 -1.94 10.08 -25.14
C MET A 1 -1.61 9.39 -23.83
N THR A 2 -2.08 9.93 -22.70
CA THR A 2 -1.94 9.27 -21.40
C THR A 2 -3.14 8.34 -21.26
N LEU A 3 -2.90 7.03 -21.27
CA LEU A 3 -3.91 6.03 -20.94
C LEU A 3 -4.14 6.12 -19.43
N THR A 4 -5.32 6.60 -19.02
CA THR A 4 -5.77 6.54 -17.63
C THR A 4 -5.88 5.08 -17.22
N TYR A 5 -5.25 4.70 -16.11
CA TYR A 5 -5.39 3.35 -15.57
C TYR A 5 -6.80 3.13 -15.00
N GLU A 6 -7.49 2.09 -15.46
CA GLU A 6 -8.77 1.67 -14.91
C GLU A 6 -8.57 0.62 -13.81
N VAL A 7 -9.08 0.92 -12.62
CA VAL A 7 -9.04 0.02 -11.48
C VAL A 7 -10.04 -1.13 -11.72
N PRO A 8 -9.62 -2.41 -11.66
CA PRO A 8 -10.51 -3.53 -11.91
C PRO A 8 -11.58 -3.67 -10.83
N ASP A 9 -12.79 -4.08 -11.22
CA ASP A 9 -13.88 -4.32 -10.28
C ASP A 9 -13.71 -5.61 -9.47
N ASN A 10 -13.21 -6.68 -10.10
CA ASN A 10 -12.97 -7.98 -9.47
C ASN A 10 -11.84 -8.74 -10.19
N PRO A 11 -10.57 -8.41 -9.93
CA PRO A 11 -9.43 -9.06 -10.57
C PRO A 11 -9.33 -10.54 -10.15
N ALA A 12 -8.93 -11.41 -11.08
CA ALA A 12 -8.67 -12.82 -10.81
C ALA A 12 -7.47 -13.03 -9.86
N ASP A 13 -6.56 -12.05 -9.81
CA ASP A 13 -5.42 -11.98 -8.90
C ASP A 13 -5.47 -10.65 -8.13
N PRO A 14 -6.08 -10.62 -6.94
CA PRO A 14 -6.17 -9.44 -6.10
C PRO A 14 -4.81 -8.86 -5.69
N GLU A 15 -3.81 -9.71 -5.45
CA GLU A 15 -2.49 -9.29 -5.00
C GLU A 15 -1.75 -8.56 -6.13
N ALA A 16 -1.69 -9.16 -7.32
CA ALA A 16 -1.07 -8.51 -8.48
C ALA A 16 -1.77 -7.18 -8.83
N ALA A 17 -3.10 -7.14 -8.76
CA ALA A 17 -3.86 -5.92 -9.01
C ALA A 17 -3.59 -4.83 -7.97
N ALA A 18 -3.45 -5.20 -6.70
CA ALA A 18 -3.13 -4.27 -5.61
C ALA A 18 -1.71 -3.68 -5.75
N LEU A 19 -0.73 -4.49 -6.17
CA LEU A 19 0.63 -4.02 -6.46
C LEU A 19 0.67 -3.06 -7.65
N GLU A 20 -0.09 -3.33 -8.71
CA GLU A 20 -0.18 -2.42 -9.86
C GLU A 20 -0.82 -1.08 -9.48
N LEU A 21 -1.78 -1.05 -8.54
CA LEU A 21 -2.35 0.20 -8.02
C LEU A 21 -1.28 1.11 -7.41
N ILE A 22 -0.34 0.55 -6.66
CA ILE A 22 0.75 1.31 -6.02
C ILE A 22 1.64 1.98 -7.08
N VAL A 23 1.80 1.37 -8.25
CA VAL A 23 2.64 1.90 -9.33
C VAL A 23 1.88 2.89 -10.20
N ARG A 24 0.62 2.60 -10.56
CA ARG A 24 -0.12 3.36 -11.57
C ARG A 24 -0.87 4.56 -11.00
N VAL A 25 -1.52 4.40 -9.86
CA VAL A 25 -2.41 5.43 -9.31
C VAL A 25 -1.65 6.70 -8.93
N PRO A 26 -0.47 6.65 -8.26
CA PRO A 26 0.24 7.89 -7.92
C PRO A 26 0.66 8.69 -9.15
N THR A 27 1.13 8.00 -10.20
CA THR A 27 1.53 8.66 -11.45
C THR A 27 0.34 9.35 -12.12
N ASP A 28 -0.83 8.72 -12.10
CA ASP A 28 -2.04 9.24 -12.74
C ASP A 28 -2.72 10.35 -11.90
N VAL A 29 -2.62 10.30 -10.57
CA VAL A 29 -3.30 11.24 -9.64
C VAL A 29 -2.42 12.43 -9.25
N LEU A 30 -1.14 12.18 -8.94
CA LEU A 30 -0.23 13.20 -8.40
C LEU A 30 0.74 13.76 -9.46
N GLY A 31 0.82 13.14 -10.65
CA GLY A 31 1.65 13.62 -11.74
C GLY A 31 3.11 13.81 -11.33
N HIS A 32 3.66 15.01 -11.55
CA HIS A 32 5.08 15.32 -11.26
C HIS A 32 5.45 15.35 -9.77
N GLU A 33 4.47 15.39 -8.86
CA GLU A 33 4.69 15.32 -7.41
C GLU A 33 4.75 13.88 -6.88
N SER A 34 4.48 12.88 -7.74
CA SER A 34 4.65 11.48 -7.39
C SER A 34 6.13 11.08 -7.37
N PRO A 35 6.53 10.12 -6.51
CA PRO A 35 7.79 9.41 -6.69
C PRO A 35 7.86 8.84 -8.10
N GLY A 36 9.08 8.81 -8.67
CA GLY A 36 9.30 8.24 -9.99
C GLY A 36 8.78 6.81 -10.08
N ARG A 37 8.28 6.41 -11.26
CA ARG A 37 7.72 5.07 -11.49
C ARG A 37 8.67 3.95 -11.06
N GLU A 38 9.97 4.12 -11.27
CA GLU A 38 11.00 3.17 -10.85
C GLU A 38 11.02 2.97 -9.33
N THR A 39 10.93 4.05 -8.55
CA THR A 39 10.83 4.00 -7.08
C THR A 39 9.57 3.26 -6.64
N LEU A 40 8.44 3.53 -7.28
CA LEU A 40 7.17 2.86 -6.98
C LEU A 40 7.22 1.36 -7.34
N GLN A 41 7.86 1.00 -8.45
CA GLN A 41 8.06 -0.39 -8.86
C GLN A 41 8.98 -1.14 -7.90
N GLU A 42 10.05 -0.49 -7.43
CA GLU A 42 10.94 -1.10 -6.44
C GLU A 42 10.22 -1.30 -5.10
N PHE A 43 9.39 -0.33 -4.69
CA PHE A 43 8.56 -0.47 -3.49
C PHE A 43 7.53 -1.60 -3.63
N ALA A 44 6.80 -1.66 -4.74
CA ALA A 44 5.87 -2.75 -5.04
C ALA A 44 6.59 -4.11 -5.08
N GLY A 45 7.81 -4.18 -5.62
CA GLY A 45 8.63 -5.38 -5.61
C GLY A 45 8.94 -5.90 -4.21
N LEU A 46 9.25 -5.00 -3.27
CA LEU A 46 9.47 -5.37 -1.87
C LEU A 46 8.18 -5.87 -1.21
N LEU A 47 7.06 -5.18 -1.42
CA LEU A 47 5.76 -5.61 -0.87
C LEU A 47 5.33 -6.97 -1.41
N SER A 48 5.63 -7.25 -2.70
CA SER A 48 5.41 -8.55 -3.32
C SER A 48 6.30 -9.64 -2.71
N ALA A 49 7.58 -9.35 -2.46
CA ALA A 49 8.49 -10.30 -1.83
C ALA A 49 8.06 -10.68 -0.40
N GLU A 50 7.48 -9.73 0.34
CA GLU A 50 6.92 -9.95 1.68
C GLU A 50 5.50 -10.56 1.66
N GLY A 51 4.90 -10.76 0.47
CA GLY A 51 3.55 -11.29 0.34
C GLY A 51 2.50 -10.44 1.06
N VAL A 52 2.66 -9.11 1.05
CA VAL A 52 1.85 -8.16 1.84
C VAL A 52 0.35 -8.30 1.56
N PHE A 53 -0.04 -8.67 0.33
CA PHE A 53 -1.43 -8.84 -0.07
C PHE A 53 -1.84 -10.31 -0.28
N ALA A 54 -0.96 -11.25 0.08
CA ALA A 54 -1.18 -12.67 -0.19
C ALA A 54 -2.45 -13.20 0.49
N GLY A 55 -3.34 -13.77 -0.32
CA GLY A 55 -4.61 -14.36 0.12
C GLY A 55 -5.69 -13.36 0.53
N MET A 56 -5.49 -12.05 0.33
CA MET A 56 -6.50 -11.03 0.60
C MET A 56 -7.62 -11.05 -0.45
N SER A 57 -8.84 -10.69 -0.02
CA SER A 57 -9.89 -10.35 -0.97
C SER A 57 -9.51 -9.10 -1.77
N TRP A 58 -10.12 -8.89 -2.94
CA TRP A 58 -9.90 -7.67 -3.68
C TRP A 58 -10.33 -6.41 -2.90
N HIS A 59 -11.44 -6.49 -2.15
CA HIS A 59 -11.90 -5.38 -1.33
C HIS A 59 -10.81 -4.94 -0.35
N ASP A 60 -10.24 -5.87 0.40
CA ASP A 60 -9.23 -5.57 1.42
C ASP A 60 -7.88 -5.20 0.78
N ALA A 61 -7.43 -5.95 -0.23
CA ALA A 61 -6.15 -5.70 -0.91
C ALA A 61 -6.11 -4.31 -1.55
N LYS A 62 -7.20 -3.89 -2.20
CA LYS A 62 -7.33 -2.55 -2.77
C LYS A 62 -7.21 -1.46 -1.71
N HIS A 63 -7.92 -1.61 -0.59
CA HIS A 63 -7.88 -0.62 0.49
C HIS A 63 -6.51 -0.57 1.18
N ALA A 64 -5.90 -1.72 1.42
CA ALA A 64 -4.56 -1.81 2.00
C ALA A 64 -3.52 -1.14 1.09
N ALA A 65 -3.51 -1.47 -0.22
CA ALA A 65 -2.59 -0.87 -1.18
C ALA A 65 -2.72 0.65 -1.26
N MET A 66 -3.96 1.16 -1.33
CA MET A 66 -4.20 2.61 -1.37
C MET A 66 -3.74 3.31 -0.08
N ALA A 67 -4.01 2.73 1.09
CA ALA A 67 -3.57 3.30 2.36
C ALA A 67 -2.03 3.26 2.50
N ILE A 68 -1.40 2.13 2.19
CA ILE A 68 0.05 1.95 2.24
C ILE A 68 0.75 2.94 1.31
N MET A 69 0.31 3.02 0.06
CA MET A 69 0.87 3.96 -0.91
C MET A 69 0.70 5.40 -0.44
N PHE A 70 -0.51 5.78 -0.01
CA PHE A 70 -0.79 7.16 0.37
C PHE A 70 0.06 7.60 1.56
N ASP A 71 0.15 6.75 2.60
CA ASP A 71 0.95 7.04 3.77
C ASP A 71 2.45 7.05 3.43
N ALA A 72 2.94 6.10 2.63
CA ALA A 72 4.35 6.03 2.22
C ALA A 72 4.81 7.25 1.42
N ILE A 73 3.94 7.85 0.61
CA ILE A 73 4.26 9.03 -0.20
C ILE A 73 4.18 10.32 0.61
N ASN A 74 3.18 10.45 1.48
CA ASN A 74 2.80 11.73 2.07
C ASN A 74 3.28 11.92 3.51
N ARG A 75 3.96 10.92 4.11
CA ARG A 75 4.32 10.95 5.52
C ARG A 75 5.79 10.62 5.76
N ASP A 76 6.45 11.49 6.53
CA ASP A 76 7.80 11.24 7.04
C ASP A 76 7.80 10.10 8.10
N ASP A 77 6.67 9.87 8.78
CA ASP A 77 6.45 8.84 9.82
C ASP A 77 5.62 7.62 9.33
N ALA A 78 5.64 7.34 8.02
CA ALA A 78 4.76 6.36 7.38
C ALA A 78 4.74 4.99 8.06
N ALA A 79 5.89 4.45 8.45
CA ALA A 79 5.98 3.15 9.10
C ALA A 79 5.31 3.12 10.48
N GLU A 80 5.46 4.17 11.29
CA GLU A 80 4.77 4.30 12.57
C GLU A 80 3.25 4.43 12.36
N PHE A 81 2.85 5.21 11.36
CA PHE A 81 1.44 5.42 11.07
C PHE A 81 0.73 4.14 10.56
N LEU A 82 1.40 3.31 9.76
CA LEU A 82 0.87 2.00 9.34
C LEU A 82 0.71 1.05 10.53
N ARG A 83 1.63 1.06 11.49
CA ARG A 83 1.45 0.30 12.75
C ARG A 83 0.24 0.79 13.52
N TRP A 84 0.06 2.10 13.63
CA TRP A 84 -1.12 2.68 14.27
C TRP A 84 -2.43 2.27 13.57
N ARG A 85 -2.45 2.20 12.22
CA ARG A 85 -3.60 1.66 11.49
C ARG A 85 -3.86 0.19 11.85
N ALA A 86 -2.81 -0.64 11.89
CA ALA A 86 -2.93 -2.04 12.29
C ALA A 86 -3.51 -2.16 13.70
N ASP A 87 -3.11 -1.31 14.63
CA ASP A 87 -3.65 -1.27 15.99
C ASP A 87 -5.13 -0.90 16.00
N ARG A 88 -5.56 0.07 15.17
CA ARG A 88 -6.99 0.42 15.05
C ARG A 88 -7.84 -0.69 14.47
N VAL A 89 -7.34 -1.41 13.46
CA VAL A 89 -8.02 -2.61 12.94
C VAL A 89 -8.14 -3.65 14.05
N ARG A 90 -7.08 -3.86 14.85
CA ARG A 90 -7.05 -4.86 15.93
C ARG A 90 -8.08 -4.60 17.01
N VAL A 91 -8.35 -3.33 17.34
CA VAL A 91 -9.34 -2.95 18.36
C VAL A 91 -10.71 -2.59 17.76
N ASP A 92 -10.95 -2.91 16.49
CA ASP A 92 -12.19 -2.58 15.76
C ASP A 92 -12.59 -1.09 15.86
N ALA A 93 -11.58 -0.22 15.87
CA ALA A 93 -11.77 1.21 16.08
C ALA A 93 -11.66 2.02 14.79
N ASP A 94 -11.33 1.42 13.64
CA ASP A 94 -11.21 2.14 12.36
C ASP A 94 -12.56 2.33 11.64
N GLY A 95 -13.63 1.69 12.13
CA GLY A 95 -15.00 1.84 11.61
C GLY A 95 -15.18 1.23 10.22
N LYS A 96 -14.37 0.22 9.86
CA LYS A 96 -14.39 -0.43 8.55
C LYS A 96 -14.82 -1.88 8.69
N ALA A 97 -15.71 -2.32 7.80
CA ALA A 97 -16.07 -3.72 7.65
C ALA A 97 -15.09 -4.40 6.69
N TRP A 98 -13.97 -4.88 7.23
CA TRP A 98 -13.01 -5.68 6.47
C TRP A 98 -13.54 -7.09 6.24
N ASP A 99 -13.15 -7.70 5.11
CA ASP A 99 -13.46 -9.10 4.87
C ASP A 99 -12.60 -10.00 5.80
N ASP A 100 -11.33 -9.63 6.02
CA ASP A 100 -10.42 -10.26 6.97
C ASP A 100 -9.54 -9.20 7.69
N SER A 101 -9.99 -8.79 8.88
CA SER A 101 -9.23 -7.87 9.75
C SER A 101 -7.83 -8.40 10.09
N GLY A 102 -7.65 -9.72 10.19
CA GLY A 102 -6.35 -10.33 10.43
C GLY A 102 -5.38 -10.12 9.26
N ALA A 103 -5.88 -10.23 8.03
CA ALA A 103 -5.10 -9.94 6.83
C ALA A 103 -4.74 -8.45 6.73
N MET A 104 -5.66 -7.55 7.05
CA MET A 104 -5.37 -6.10 7.10
C MET A 104 -4.29 -5.75 8.12
N ILE A 105 -4.34 -6.33 9.32
CA ILE A 105 -3.29 -6.15 10.36
C ILE A 105 -1.93 -6.63 9.84
N ARG A 106 -1.89 -7.82 9.21
CA ARG A 106 -0.64 -8.36 8.65
C ARG A 106 -0.10 -7.46 7.54
N ALA A 107 -0.94 -7.03 6.60
CA ALA A 107 -0.55 -6.17 5.49
C ALA A 107 0.07 -4.85 5.98
N PHE A 108 -0.59 -4.16 6.91
CA PHE A 108 -0.05 -2.91 7.47
C PHE A 108 1.24 -3.11 8.27
N THR A 109 1.33 -4.20 9.03
CA THR A 109 2.55 -4.51 9.81
C THR A 109 3.73 -4.85 8.91
N ALA A 110 3.52 -5.66 7.86
CA ALA A 110 4.55 -6.05 6.90
C ALA A 110 5.00 -4.86 6.04
N ALA A 111 4.08 -4.02 5.59
CA ALA A 111 4.41 -2.78 4.87
C ALA A 111 5.20 -1.80 5.75
N ALA A 112 4.86 -1.66 7.03
CA ALA A 112 5.65 -0.85 7.97
C ALA A 112 7.09 -1.39 8.12
N ALA A 113 7.26 -2.70 8.25
CA ALA A 113 8.58 -3.33 8.31
C ALA A 113 9.38 -3.11 7.01
N THR A 114 8.72 -3.18 5.86
CA THR A 114 9.33 -2.90 4.55
C THR A 114 9.86 -1.47 4.46
N LEU A 115 9.10 -0.49 4.97
CA LEU A 115 9.49 0.91 4.97
C LEU A 115 10.69 1.19 5.88
N ASP A 116 10.74 0.57 7.06
CA ASP A 116 11.89 0.68 7.97
C ASP A 116 13.20 0.16 7.35
N LEU A 117 13.12 -0.88 6.50
CA LEU A 117 14.27 -1.42 5.78
C LEU A 117 14.72 -0.52 4.62
N LYS A 118 13.76 0.18 3.99
CA LYS A 118 13.99 1.04 2.81
C LYS A 118 14.51 2.43 3.17
N MET A 119 14.06 2.99 4.30
CA MET A 119 14.30 4.40 4.66
C MET A 119 14.92 4.52 6.06
N PRO A 120 16.27 4.42 6.21
CA PRO A 120 16.88 4.95 7.42
C PRO A 120 16.56 6.45 7.50
N ALA A 121 16.13 6.91 8.68
CA ALA A 121 15.77 8.30 8.95
C ALA A 121 16.87 9.26 8.42
N GLY A 122 16.63 9.90 7.26
CA GLY A 122 17.62 10.80 6.66
C GLY A 122 17.69 10.87 5.12
N GLY A 123 16.72 10.36 4.37
CA GLY A 123 16.71 10.45 2.90
C GLY A 123 16.12 11.77 2.37
N ALA A 124 16.95 12.82 2.41
CA ALA A 124 16.89 14.08 1.64
C ALA A 124 15.54 14.54 1.02
N ARG A 125 15.01 15.64 1.57
CA ARG A 125 14.34 16.68 0.77
C ARG A 125 15.37 17.48 -0.02
#